data_AF-A0A350BT15-F1
#
_entry.id   AF-A0A350BT15-F1
#
_cell.length_a   1.000
_cell.length_b   1.000
_cell.length_c   1.000
_cell.angle_alpha   90.00
_cell.angle_beta   90.00
_cell.angle_gamma   90.00
#
_symmetry.space_group_name_H-M   'P 1'
#
loop_
_entity.id
_entity.type
_entity.pdbx_description
1 polymer ?
#
loop_
_entity_poly.entity_id
_entity_poly.type
_entity_poly.pdbx_seq_one_letter_code
_entity_poly.pdbx_strand_id
1 'polypeptide(L)'
;MSKRVVLQRVWMDENQSTGSLIVLDKFRQPIYISPCIERGDRNNERNVSNVPTGTYPLVWENSTKFGMVWELKDVPNRSECKIHVANMWDEINGCIAPGTYLGELNADGYYDTLASGDALKRFHLALADVQEQGTTITIFNSYL
;
A
#
# COMPACT_ATOMS: atom_id res chain seq x y z
N MET A 1 -3.34 -19.75 11.57
CA MET A 1 -3.45 -18.83 10.43
C MET A 1 -2.44 -17.72 10.64
N SER A 2 -1.63 -17.36 9.64
CA SER A 2 -0.67 -16.25 9.73
C SER A 2 -1.37 -14.90 9.65
N LYS A 3 -0.65 -13.82 10.01
CA LYS A 3 -1.09 -12.43 9.80
C LYS A 3 -1.43 -12.20 8.32
N ARG A 4 -2.29 -11.21 8.01
CA ARG A 4 -2.65 -10.82 6.63
C ARG A 4 -2.74 -9.31 6.51
N VAL A 5 -2.54 -8.81 5.30
CA VAL A 5 -2.69 -7.39 4.98
C VAL A 5 -3.96 -7.17 4.18
N VAL A 6 -4.64 -6.06 4.44
CA VAL A 6 -5.80 -5.61 3.69
C VAL A 6 -5.56 -4.18 3.25
N LEU A 7 -5.83 -3.88 1.98
CA LEU A 7 -5.94 -2.52 1.47
C LEU A 7 -7.37 -2.28 1.02
N GLN A 8 -8.07 -1.45 1.78
CA GLN A 8 -9.45 -1.05 1.50
C GLN A 8 -9.43 0.34 0.87
N ARG A 9 -9.74 0.44 -0.43
CA ARG A 9 -9.92 1.73 -1.10
C ARG A 9 -11.31 2.27 -0.79
N VAL A 10 -11.37 3.48 -0.25
CA VAL A 10 -12.64 4.14 0.11
C VAL A 10 -13.01 5.25 -0.87
N TRP A 11 -12.04 5.76 -1.63
CA TRP A 11 -12.23 6.79 -2.65
C TRP A 11 -11.24 6.59 -3.80
N MET A 12 -11.65 6.94 -5.02
CA MET A 12 -10.80 6.90 -6.21
C MET A 12 -11.34 7.80 -7.32
N ASP A 13 -10.43 8.47 -8.03
CA ASP A 13 -10.66 9.04 -9.35
C ASP A 13 -9.58 8.59 -10.34
N GLU A 14 -9.43 9.29 -11.47
CA GLU A 14 -8.40 8.98 -12.48
C GLU A 14 -6.96 9.17 -11.95
N ASN A 15 -6.75 10.07 -10.99
CA ASN A 15 -5.42 10.45 -10.52
C ASN A 15 -5.00 9.74 -9.25
N GLN A 16 -5.88 9.65 -8.26
CA GLN A 16 -5.56 9.12 -6.93
C GLN A 16 -6.59 8.09 -6.47
N SER A 17 -6.10 7.08 -5.74
CA SER A 17 -6.91 6.24 -4.85
C SER A 17 -6.50 6.50 -3.41
N THR A 18 -7.47 6.61 -2.51
CA THR A 18 -7.23 6.78 -1.07
C THR A 18 -7.94 5.69 -0.29
N GLY A 19 -7.26 5.14 0.71
CA GLY A 19 -7.71 3.95 1.42
C GLY A 19 -7.08 3.77 2.80
N SER A 20 -7.34 2.60 3.39
CA SER A 20 -6.72 2.13 4.62
C SER A 20 -5.89 0.87 4.37
N LEU A 21 -4.63 0.91 4.80
CA LEU A 21 -3.74 -0.24 4.88
C LEU A 21 -3.84 -0.83 6.29
N ILE A 22 -4.26 -2.10 6.37
CA ILE A 22 -4.63 -2.77 7.62
C ILE A 22 -3.82 -4.06 7.74
N VAL A 23 -3.25 -4.32 8.92
CA VAL A 23 -2.69 -5.64 9.27
C VAL A 23 -3.61 -6.32 10.26
N LEU A 24 -4.04 -7.53 9.89
CA LEU A 24 -4.86 -8.41 10.72
C LEU A 24 -3.99 -9.52 11.32
N ASP A 25 -4.18 -9.80 12.60
CA ASP A 25 -3.54 -10.93 13.26
C ASP A 25 -4.20 -12.28 12.92
N LYS A 26 -3.74 -13.35 13.56
CA LYS A 26 -4.28 -14.71 13.35
C LYS A 26 -5.76 -14.87 13.73
N PHE A 27 -6.29 -13.97 14.55
CA PHE A 27 -7.69 -13.91 14.99
C PHE A 27 -8.51 -12.88 14.22
N ARG A 28 -7.94 -12.26 13.18
CA ARG A 28 -8.53 -11.17 12.40
C ARG A 28 -8.70 -9.87 13.19
N GLN A 29 -8.01 -9.72 14.32
CA GLN A 29 -7.95 -8.44 15.03
C GLN A 29 -7.04 -7.48 14.25
N PRO A 30 -7.49 -6.26 13.92
CA PRO A 30 -6.60 -5.25 13.38
C PRO A 30 -5.55 -4.83 14.42
N ILE A 31 -4.28 -5.01 14.07
CA ILE A 31 -3.11 -4.65 14.91
C ILE A 31 -2.32 -3.47 14.32
N TYR A 32 -2.64 -3.07 13.09
CA TYR A 32 -2.16 -1.86 12.44
C TYR A 32 -3.24 -1.36 11.50
N ILE A 33 -3.48 -0.05 11.49
CA ILE A 33 -4.32 0.66 10.53
C ILE A 33 -3.63 1.98 10.23
N SER A 34 -3.55 2.36 8.96
CA SER A 34 -3.03 3.64 8.52
C SER A 34 -3.67 4.07 7.20
N PRO A 35 -3.90 5.36 6.95
CA PRO A 35 -4.27 5.81 5.62
C PRO A 35 -3.15 5.51 4.61
N CYS A 36 -3.54 5.32 3.36
CA CYS A 36 -2.62 5.16 2.25
C CYS A 36 -3.18 5.78 0.98
N ILE A 37 -2.28 6.12 0.06
CA ILE A 37 -2.60 6.60 -1.27
C ILE A 37 -1.93 5.72 -2.33
N GLU A 38 -2.55 5.70 -3.50
CA GLU A 38 -2.05 5.10 -4.74
C GLU A 38 -2.40 6.05 -5.91
N ARG A 39 -1.93 5.73 -7.11
CA ARG A 39 -2.50 6.31 -8.35
C ARG A 39 -3.99 5.94 -8.47
N GLY A 40 -4.72 6.60 -9.36
CA GLY A 40 -6.01 6.14 -9.85
C GLY A 40 -5.89 4.87 -10.69
N ASP A 41 -7.02 4.27 -11.01
CA ASP A 41 -7.08 3.13 -11.93
C ASP A 41 -6.93 3.61 -13.38
N ARG A 42 -5.86 3.14 -14.03
CA ARG A 42 -5.58 3.37 -15.45
C ARG A 42 -5.49 2.04 -16.18
N ASN A 43 -6.43 1.14 -15.91
CA ASN A 43 -6.51 -0.19 -16.51
C ASN A 43 -5.24 -1.03 -16.32
N ASN A 44 -4.65 -0.98 -15.12
CA ASN A 44 -3.40 -1.67 -14.78
C ASN A 44 -2.20 -1.27 -15.68
N GLU A 45 -2.21 -0.05 -16.23
CA GLU A 45 -1.07 0.47 -16.98
C GLU A 45 0.18 0.56 -16.08
N ARG A 46 1.32 0.16 -16.65
CA ARG A 46 2.60 0.13 -15.94
C ARG A 46 2.99 1.52 -15.47
N ASN A 47 3.49 1.62 -14.25
CA ASN A 47 4.00 2.83 -13.60
C ASN A 47 2.97 3.96 -13.38
N VAL A 48 1.75 3.88 -13.89
CA VAL A 48 0.76 4.97 -13.76
C VAL A 48 -0.59 4.54 -13.21
N SER A 49 -0.87 3.24 -13.11
CA SER A 49 -2.08 2.70 -12.48
C SER A 49 -1.81 2.18 -11.06
N ASN A 50 -2.83 2.24 -10.19
CA ASN A 50 -2.87 1.43 -8.97
C ASN A 50 -2.81 -0.08 -9.27
N VAL A 51 -2.59 -0.86 -8.22
CA VAL A 51 -2.63 -2.33 -8.29
C VAL A 51 -4.08 -2.79 -8.50
N PRO A 52 -4.39 -3.74 -9.40
CA PRO A 52 -5.74 -4.26 -9.53
C PRO A 52 -6.27 -4.84 -8.20
N THR A 53 -7.60 -4.83 -8.02
CA THR A 53 -8.21 -5.53 -6.88
C THR A 53 -7.93 -7.03 -6.97
N GLY A 54 -7.67 -7.68 -5.84
CA GLY A 54 -7.25 -9.07 -5.83
C GLY A 54 -6.60 -9.47 -4.53
N THR A 55 -6.02 -10.67 -4.49
CA THR A 55 -5.15 -11.11 -3.40
C THR A 55 -3.81 -11.53 -3.96
N TYR A 56 -2.74 -10.98 -3.38
CA TYR A 56 -1.37 -11.14 -3.87
C TYR A 56 -0.47 -11.66 -2.74
N PRO A 57 0.53 -12.50 -3.04
CA PRO A 57 1.61 -12.77 -2.11
C PRO A 57 2.33 -11.46 -1.78
N LEU A 58 2.66 -11.28 -0.50
CA LEU A 58 3.37 -10.12 0.01
C LEU A 58 4.66 -10.60 0.68
N VAL A 59 5.80 -10.21 0.12
CA VAL A 59 7.12 -10.70 0.52
C VAL A 59 8.01 -9.58 1.02
N TRP A 60 8.86 -9.89 1.99
CA TRP A 60 9.85 -8.96 2.52
C TRP A 60 11.07 -8.93 1.59
N GLU A 61 11.38 -7.77 1.02
CA GLU A 61 12.38 -7.64 -0.03
C GLU A 61 13.32 -6.46 0.21
N ASN A 62 14.60 -6.64 -0.16
CA ASN A 62 15.57 -5.54 -0.21
C ASN A 62 15.54 -4.86 -1.59
N SER A 63 14.78 -3.78 -1.71
CA SER A 63 14.73 -2.95 -2.91
C SER A 63 16.01 -2.13 -3.07
N THR A 64 16.56 -2.10 -4.29
CA THR A 64 17.70 -1.23 -4.64
C THR A 64 17.41 0.26 -4.44
N LYS A 65 16.17 0.69 -4.61
CA LYS A 65 15.74 2.10 -4.48
C LYS A 65 15.25 2.45 -3.08
N PHE A 66 14.50 1.55 -2.45
CA PHE A 66 13.76 1.85 -1.22
C PHE A 66 14.31 1.16 0.03
N GLY A 67 15.35 0.33 -0.10
CA GLY A 67 15.81 -0.54 0.98
C GLY A 67 14.78 -1.62 1.30
N MET A 68 14.67 -1.99 2.57
CA MET A 68 13.76 -3.05 3.00
C MET A 68 12.29 -2.61 2.91
N VAL A 69 11.51 -3.31 2.09
CA VAL A 69 10.10 -3.02 1.83
C VAL A 69 9.30 -4.31 1.66
N TRP A 70 7.97 -4.19 1.63
CA TRP A 70 7.09 -5.30 1.26
C TRP A 70 6.71 -5.19 -0.21
N GLU A 71 6.92 -6.26 -0.96
CA GLU A 71 6.57 -6.35 -2.38
C GLU A 71 5.36 -7.27 -2.60
N LEU A 72 4.42 -6.81 -3.41
CA LEU A 72 3.34 -7.60 -3.98
C LEU A 72 3.89 -8.39 -5.17
N LYS A 73 3.88 -9.71 -5.06
CA LYS A 73 4.26 -10.61 -6.16
C LYS A 73 3.03 -11.00 -6.99
N ASP A 74 3.31 -11.50 -8.19
CA ASP A 74 2.31 -12.04 -9.12
C ASP A 74 1.21 -11.03 -9.51
N VAL A 75 1.52 -9.73 -9.48
CA VAL A 75 0.63 -8.70 -10.01
C VAL A 75 0.62 -8.81 -11.55
N PRO A 76 -0.53 -9.07 -12.20
CA PRO A 76 -0.58 -9.29 -13.64
C PRO A 76 0.03 -8.14 -14.42
N ASN A 77 0.84 -8.45 -15.42
CA ASN A 77 1.48 -7.47 -16.32
C ASN A 77 2.38 -6.42 -15.65
N ARG A 78 2.72 -6.57 -14.35
CA ARG A 78 3.65 -5.69 -13.62
C ARG A 78 4.92 -6.46 -13.26
N SER A 79 6.05 -5.77 -13.29
CA SER A 79 7.33 -6.34 -12.84
C SER A 79 7.41 -6.35 -11.32
N GLU A 80 7.02 -5.23 -10.69
CA GLU A 80 7.13 -5.03 -9.24
C GLU A 80 6.06 -4.03 -8.79
N CYS A 81 5.51 -4.24 -7.59
CA CYS A 81 4.60 -3.33 -6.89
C CYS A 81 4.93 -3.38 -5.40
N LYS A 82 5.29 -2.25 -4.79
CA LYS A 82 5.85 -2.21 -3.43
C LYS A 82 5.01 -1.34 -2.48
N ILE A 83 5.14 -1.58 -1.18
CA ILE A 83 4.65 -0.67 -0.13
C ILE A 83 5.85 0.11 0.38
N HIS A 84 5.91 1.42 0.10
CA HIS A 84 7.09 2.24 0.39
C HIS A 84 6.72 3.66 0.81
N VAL A 85 7.71 4.41 1.31
CA VAL A 85 7.59 5.83 1.63
C VAL A 85 7.38 6.63 0.35
N ALA A 86 6.27 7.37 0.28
CA ALA A 86 6.03 8.47 -0.64
C ALA A 86 5.00 9.41 0.01
N ASN A 87 4.83 10.60 -0.56
CA ASN A 87 3.94 11.61 0.00
C ASN A 87 2.85 12.02 -0.98
N MET A 88 3.20 12.21 -2.25
CA MET A 88 2.26 12.68 -3.28
C MET A 88 1.88 11.53 -4.24
N TRP A 89 0.67 11.58 -4.78
CA TRP A 89 0.15 10.50 -5.65
C TRP A 89 0.95 10.34 -6.94
N ASP A 90 1.52 11.41 -7.46
CA ASP A 90 2.27 11.43 -8.70
C ASP A 90 3.69 10.86 -8.56
N GLU A 91 4.22 10.78 -7.34
CA GLU A 91 5.47 10.08 -7.01
C GLU A 91 5.33 8.55 -7.06
N ILE A 92 4.09 8.06 -7.01
CA ILE A 92 3.77 6.64 -6.83
C ILE A 92 3.63 5.97 -8.19
N ASN A 93 4.62 5.17 -8.57
CA ASN A 93 4.63 4.51 -9.88
C ASN A 93 3.84 3.18 -9.88
N GLY A 94 2.62 3.22 -9.31
CA GLY A 94 1.75 2.06 -9.04
C GLY A 94 2.21 1.16 -7.90
N CYS A 95 2.84 1.79 -6.91
CA CYS A 95 3.08 1.23 -5.58
C CYS A 95 1.97 1.70 -4.62
N ILE A 96 2.10 1.37 -3.34
CA ILE A 96 1.20 1.81 -2.26
C ILE A 96 2.01 2.64 -1.28
N ALA A 97 1.56 3.86 -0.96
CA ALA A 97 2.23 4.74 0.00
C ALA A 97 1.39 4.90 1.27
N PRO A 98 1.83 4.41 2.44
CA PRO A 98 1.16 4.65 3.70
C PRO A 98 1.58 5.99 4.32
N GLY A 99 0.66 6.63 5.04
CA GLY A 99 0.90 7.81 5.88
C GLY A 99 0.32 7.62 7.27
N THR A 100 0.78 8.38 8.26
CA THR A 100 0.16 8.38 9.60
C THR A 100 -1.15 9.15 9.57
N TYR A 101 -1.24 10.18 8.73
CA TYR A 101 -2.44 10.98 8.48
C TYR A 101 -2.38 11.52 7.05
N LEU A 102 -3.54 11.97 6.55
CA LEU A 102 -3.69 12.65 5.27
C LEU A 102 -3.65 14.17 5.48
N GLY A 103 -3.17 14.90 4.47
CA GLY A 103 -3.15 16.36 4.47
C GLY A 103 -2.80 16.89 3.08
N GLU A 104 -2.37 18.14 2.99
CA GLU A 104 -2.11 18.82 1.71
C GLU A 104 -0.72 19.46 1.78
N LEU A 105 0.18 19.07 0.89
CA LEU A 105 1.57 19.56 0.82
C LEU A 105 1.80 20.51 -0.35
N ASN A 106 1.05 20.34 -1.45
CA ASN A 106 1.31 21.03 -2.73
C ASN A 106 0.10 21.79 -3.31
N ALA A 107 -1.07 21.68 -2.69
CA ALA A 107 -2.34 22.27 -3.15
C ALA A 107 -2.79 21.88 -4.57
N ASP A 108 -2.54 20.63 -4.97
CA ASP A 108 -2.99 20.08 -6.25
C ASP A 108 -4.44 19.53 -6.23
N GLY A 109 -5.11 19.61 -5.08
CA GLY A 109 -6.48 19.12 -4.88
C GLY A 109 -6.57 17.65 -4.45
N TYR A 110 -5.44 16.97 -4.25
CA TYR A 110 -5.35 15.59 -3.76
C TYR A 110 -4.78 15.53 -2.33
N TYR A 111 -5.09 14.44 -1.62
CA TYR A 111 -4.54 14.23 -0.28
C TYR A 111 -3.18 13.56 -0.33
N ASP A 112 -2.23 14.08 0.44
CA ASP A 112 -0.90 13.53 0.59
C ASP A 112 -0.78 12.69 1.85
N THR A 113 0.12 11.72 1.85
CA THR A 113 0.49 10.97 3.05
C THR A 113 1.58 11.68 3.83
N LEU A 114 1.30 12.06 5.08
CA LEU A 114 2.29 12.66 5.99
C LEU A 114 2.83 11.64 6.98
N ALA A 115 4.07 11.87 7.43
CA ALA A 115 4.82 10.96 8.30
C ALA A 115 4.81 9.50 7.77
N SER A 116 5.07 9.37 6.46
CA SER A 116 5.08 8.10 5.71
C SER A 116 6.19 7.15 6.18
N GLY A 117 7.35 7.67 6.59
CA GLY A 117 8.41 6.89 7.22
C GLY A 117 7.99 6.21 8.53
N ASP A 118 7.28 6.92 9.41
CA ASP A 118 6.77 6.36 10.67
C ASP A 118 5.66 5.33 10.43
N ALA A 119 4.78 5.60 9.47
CA ALA A 119 3.76 4.65 9.05
C ALA A 119 4.38 3.35 8.53
N LEU A 120 5.36 3.45 7.63
CA LEU A 120 6.06 2.29 7.09
C LEU A 120 6.82 1.51 8.17
N LYS A 121 7.52 2.19 9.09
CA LYS A 121 8.20 1.56 10.23
C LYS A 121 7.23 0.76 11.10
N ARG A 122 6.07 1.34 11.43
CA ARG A 122 5.02 0.65 12.19
C ARG A 122 4.43 -0.54 11.42
N PHE A 123 4.26 -0.40 10.11
CA PHE A 123 3.81 -1.49 9.24
C PHE A 123 4.80 -2.66 9.25
N HIS A 124 6.11 -2.39 9.16
CA HIS A 124 7.15 -3.41 9.28
C HIS A 124 7.11 -4.12 10.64
N LEU A 125 6.99 -3.36 11.74
CA LEU A 125 6.89 -3.92 13.08
C LEU A 125 5.65 -4.82 13.24
N ALA A 126 4.52 -4.44 12.65
CA ALA A 126 3.30 -5.24 12.68
C ALA A 126 3.44 -6.59 11.95
N LEU A 127 4.40 -6.73 11.02
CA LEU A 127 4.66 -7.92 10.22
C LEU A 127 6.02 -8.59 10.51
N ALA A 128 6.72 -8.19 11.58
CA ALA A 128 8.10 -8.63 11.85
C ALA A 128 8.25 -10.15 11.96
N ASP A 129 7.26 -10.84 12.54
CA ASP A 129 7.20 -12.29 12.71
C ASP A 129 6.88 -13.07 11.42
N VAL A 130 6.56 -12.36 10.33
CA VAL A 130 6.28 -12.96 9.02
C VAL A 130 7.26 -12.53 7.92
N GLN A 131 8.38 -11.88 8.27
CA GLN A 131 9.37 -11.40 7.29
C GLN A 131 10.02 -12.52 6.48
N GLU A 132 10.31 -13.68 7.08
CA GLU A 132 10.99 -14.78 6.39
C GLU A 132 10.03 -15.55 5.46
N GLN A 133 8.83 -15.87 5.95
CA GLN A 133 7.84 -16.67 5.22
C GLN A 133 6.90 -15.86 4.31
N GLY A 134 6.85 -14.53 4.49
CA GLY A 134 5.89 -13.66 3.81
C GLY A 134 4.44 -13.80 4.32
N THR A 135 3.54 -13.10 3.64
CA THR A 135 2.09 -13.11 3.91
C THR A 135 1.31 -12.83 2.61
N THR A 136 0.05 -12.42 2.70
CA THR A 136 -0.76 -11.96 1.58
C THR A 136 -1.34 -10.57 1.87
N ILE A 137 -1.61 -9.84 0.79
CA ILE A 137 -2.42 -8.62 0.80
C ILE A 137 -3.69 -8.84 -0.01
N THR A 138 -4.84 -8.45 0.54
CA THR A 138 -6.12 -8.41 -0.18
C THR A 138 -6.50 -6.95 -0.44
N ILE A 139 -6.71 -6.61 -1.71
CA ILE A 139 -7.05 -5.27 -2.20
C ILE A 139 -8.50 -5.29 -2.68
N PHE A 140 -9.32 -4.37 -2.17
CA PHE A 140 -10.70 -4.21 -2.64
C PHE A 140 -11.19 -2.76 -2.53
N ASN A 141 -12.26 -2.48 -3.29
CA ASN A 141 -12.93 -1.19 -3.31
C ASN A 141 -14.17 -1.24 -2.41
N SER A 142 -14.37 -0.21 -1.60
CA SER A 142 -15.55 0.00 -0.76
C SER A 142 -16.02 1.44 -0.89
N TYR A 143 -16.29 1.86 -2.12
CA TYR A 143 -16.86 3.17 -2.40
C TYR A 143 -18.26 3.25 -1.74
N LEU A 144 -18.49 4.34 -1.01
CA LEU A 144 -19.78 4.64 -0.41
C LEU A 144 -20.65 5.45 -1.38
#